data_AF-A0A0C3AW52-F1
#
_entry.id   AF-A0A0C3AW52-F1
#
_cell.length_a   1.000
_cell.length_b   1.000
_cell.length_c   1.000
_cell.angle_alpha   90.00
_cell.angle_beta   90.00
_cell.angle_gamma   90.00
#
_symmetry.space_group_name_H-M   'P 1'
#
loop_
_entity.id
_entity.type
_entity.pdbx_description
1 polymer ?
#
loop_
_entity_poly.entity_id
_entity_poly.type
_entity_poly.pdbx_seq_one_letter_code
_entity_poly.pdbx_strand_id
1 'polypeptide(L)'
;MWIEKGRILNTLAFKMSHRLIWDATSTSESHLIRSLRDREIDVFAWGGNDIPEWCKDEHGGVLPGMKYIVTLRANLSSLAQSLRIQHGPKGNQFYQLDYDVFIHFDGKELRARLQWNENGVLWEGPAKVIPSWS
;
A
#
# COMPACT_ATOMS: atom_id res chain seq x y z
N MET A 1 0.04 8.19 5.97
CA MET A 1 1.15 9.07 5.53
C MET A 1 0.56 10.42 5.17
N TRP A 2 1.27 11.52 5.45
CA TRP A 2 0.73 12.88 5.41
C TRP A 2 1.33 13.75 4.31
N ILE A 3 0.50 14.61 3.73
CA ILE A 3 0.89 15.63 2.76
C ILE A 3 0.45 16.98 3.32
N GLU A 4 1.39 17.90 3.56
CA GLU A 4 1.14 19.24 4.11
C GLU A 4 0.53 20.20 3.07
N LYS A 5 -0.36 21.09 3.54
CA LYS A 5 -1.01 22.13 2.74
C LYS A 5 -0.02 23.25 2.38
N GLY A 6 0.06 23.61 1.08
CA GLY A 6 0.93 24.68 0.58
C GLY A 6 2.25 24.20 -0.06
N ARG A 7 2.51 22.89 -0.05
CA ARG A 7 3.66 22.30 -0.73
C ARG A 7 3.45 22.35 -2.25
N ILE A 8 4.26 23.11 -2.97
CA ILE A 8 4.28 23.09 -4.45
C ILE A 8 4.85 21.75 -4.89
N LEU A 9 3.98 20.89 -5.43
CA LEU A 9 4.27 19.51 -5.84
C LEU A 9 4.94 19.49 -7.22
N ASN A 10 6.18 19.98 -7.33
CA ASN A 10 6.90 19.94 -8.62
C ASN A 10 7.44 18.52 -8.91
N THR A 11 7.82 17.77 -7.88
CA THR A 11 8.26 16.36 -8.00
C THR A 11 8.23 15.69 -6.62
N LEU A 12 7.07 15.18 -6.20
CA LEU A 12 7.01 14.33 -5.01
C LEU A 12 6.83 12.89 -5.42
N ALA A 13 7.84 12.08 -5.10
CA ALA A 13 7.73 10.63 -5.04
C ALA A 13 7.56 10.26 -3.56
N PHE A 14 6.37 9.84 -3.17
CA PHE A 14 6.09 9.33 -1.83
C PHE A 14 6.24 7.82 -1.83
N LYS A 15 6.90 7.26 -0.81
CA LYS A 15 7.13 5.83 -0.67
C LYS A 15 6.38 5.29 0.55
N MET A 16 5.35 4.49 0.32
CA MET A 16 4.61 3.79 1.38
C MET A 16 5.04 2.33 1.45
N SER A 17 5.63 1.91 2.56
CA SER A 17 6.03 0.51 2.76
C SER A 17 4.93 -0.29 3.42
N HIS A 18 4.64 -1.45 2.87
CA HIS A 18 3.64 -2.40 3.36
C HIS A 18 4.30 -3.75 3.63
N ARG A 19 3.88 -4.39 4.72
CA ARG A 19 4.20 -5.76 5.06
C ARG A 19 2.92 -6.56 5.22
N LEU A 20 2.83 -7.66 4.51
CA LEU A 20 1.76 -8.63 4.66
C LEU A 20 2.35 -9.95 5.17
N ILE A 21 1.68 -10.56 6.13
CA ILE A 21 2.09 -11.82 6.75
C ILE A 21 0.89 -12.76 6.79
N TRP A 22 1.10 -14.01 6.41
CA TRP A 22 0.09 -15.06 6.46
C TRP A 22 0.66 -16.28 7.17
N ASP A 23 -0.16 -16.96 7.98
CA ASP A 23 0.20 -18.25 8.54
C ASP A 23 0.24 -19.30 7.41
N ALA A 24 1.39 -19.93 7.19
CA ALA A 24 1.58 -20.86 6.10
C ALA A 24 0.89 -22.22 6.33
N THR A 25 0.51 -22.52 7.57
CA THR A 25 -0.15 -23.77 7.95
C THR A 25 -1.66 -23.73 7.72
N SER A 26 -2.26 -22.54 7.78
CA SER A 26 -3.72 -22.35 7.64
C SER A 26 -4.14 -21.62 6.38
N THR A 27 -3.23 -20.97 5.66
CA THR A 27 -3.56 -20.17 4.47
C THR A 27 -3.45 -21.01 3.22
N SER A 28 -4.58 -21.23 2.54
CA SER A 28 -4.59 -21.87 1.22
C SER A 28 -3.99 -20.94 0.15
N GLU A 29 -3.43 -21.53 -0.92
CA GLU A 29 -2.93 -20.77 -2.07
C GLU A 29 -4.02 -19.87 -2.68
N SER A 30 -5.25 -20.36 -2.79
CA SER A 30 -6.39 -19.58 -3.30
C SER A 30 -6.73 -18.37 -2.43
N HIS A 31 -6.64 -18.50 -1.10
CA HIS A 31 -6.79 -17.38 -0.17
C HIS A 31 -5.66 -16.38 -0.37
N LEU A 32 -4.42 -16.85 -0.42
CA LEU A 32 -3.23 -16.02 -0.63
C LEU A 32 -3.36 -15.17 -1.90
N ILE A 33 -3.64 -15.82 -3.04
CA ILE A 33 -3.87 -15.16 -4.34
C ILE A 33 -4.97 -14.10 -4.24
N ARG A 34 -6.12 -14.44 -3.63
CA ARG A 34 -7.24 -13.50 -3.48
C ARG A 34 -6.85 -12.29 -2.64
N SER A 35 -6.17 -12.51 -1.52
CA SER A 35 -5.75 -11.44 -0.61
C SER A 35 -4.76 -10.47 -1.26
N LEU A 36 -3.97 -10.94 -2.23
CA LEU A 36 -3.02 -10.14 -3.01
C LEU A 36 -3.66 -9.45 -4.22
N ARG A 37 -4.80 -9.95 -4.73
CA ARG A 37 -5.48 -9.40 -5.90
C ARG A 37 -6.24 -8.11 -5.60
N ASP A 38 -6.88 -8.05 -4.45
CA ASP A 38 -7.82 -6.98 -4.09
C ASP A 38 -7.19 -6.01 -3.07
N ARG A 39 -5.94 -5.60 -3.32
CA ARG A 39 -5.27 -4.64 -2.45
C ARG A 39 -5.66 -3.22 -2.81
N GLU A 40 -6.41 -2.61 -1.91
CA GLU A 40 -6.78 -1.20 -1.97
C GLU A 40 -6.02 -0.40 -0.90
N ILE A 41 -5.58 0.79 -1.28
CA ILE A 41 -4.85 1.72 -0.41
C ILE A 41 -5.47 3.10 -0.60
N ASP A 42 -6.13 3.59 0.44
CA ASP A 42 -6.68 4.94 0.47
C ASP A 42 -5.57 5.95 0.74
N VAL A 43 -5.56 7.03 -0.03
CA VAL A 43 -4.65 8.17 0.11
C VAL A 43 -5.44 9.37 0.61
N PHE A 44 -4.97 9.97 1.70
CA PHE A 44 -5.56 11.15 2.31
C PHE A 44 -4.55 12.30 2.32
N ALA A 45 -5.04 13.53 2.20
CA ALA A 45 -4.29 14.75 2.47
C ALA A 45 -4.73 15.34 3.81
N TRP A 46 -3.78 15.94 4.52
CA TRP A 46 -4.05 16.64 5.77
C TRP A 46 -4.07 18.14 5.53
N GLY A 47 -5.14 18.80 5.98
CA GLY A 47 -5.31 20.25 5.81
C GLY A 47 -4.75 21.12 6.94
N GLY A 48 -4.33 20.51 8.06
CA GLY A 48 -3.78 21.21 9.23
C GLY A 48 -2.29 21.50 9.11
N ASN A 49 -1.75 22.18 10.13
CA ASN A 49 -0.34 22.61 10.19
C ASN A 49 0.55 21.64 11.00
N ASP A 50 -0.05 20.63 11.60
CA ASP A 50 0.55 19.58 12.39
C ASP A 50 0.66 18.26 11.60
N ILE A 51 1.33 17.26 12.19
CA ILE A 51 1.39 15.91 11.64
C ILE A 51 0.41 15.05 12.44
N PRO A 52 -0.74 14.66 11.87
CA PRO A 52 -1.71 13.87 12.60
C PRO A 52 -1.17 12.47 12.88
N GLU A 53 -1.58 11.86 13.98
CA GLU A 53 -1.15 10.49 14.30
C GLU A 53 -1.96 9.44 13.53
N TRP A 54 -3.25 9.73 13.28
CA TRP A 54 -4.21 8.78 12.72
C TRP A 54 -4.98 9.38 11.56
N CYS A 55 -5.33 8.59 10.53
CA CYS A 55 -6.19 9.02 9.41
C CYS A 55 -7.68 8.77 9.70
N LYS A 56 -7.96 7.66 10.39
CA LYS A 56 -9.30 7.20 10.73
C LYS A 56 -9.38 7.04 12.25
N ASP A 57 -10.55 7.26 12.83
CA ASP A 57 -10.87 6.92 14.21
C ASP A 57 -11.03 5.39 14.40
N GLU A 58 -11.28 4.98 15.64
CA GLU A 58 -11.48 3.58 16.03
C GLU A 58 -12.72 2.92 15.38
N HIS A 59 -13.65 3.72 14.85
CA HIS A 59 -14.83 3.26 14.12
C HIS A 59 -14.63 3.29 12.60
N GLY A 60 -13.43 3.67 12.12
CA GLY A 60 -13.10 3.80 10.71
C GLY A 60 -13.56 5.12 10.07
N GLY A 61 -14.09 6.05 10.85
CA GLY A 61 -14.46 7.39 10.42
C GLY A 61 -13.23 8.23 10.08
N VAL A 62 -13.27 8.96 8.97
CA VAL A 62 -12.15 9.82 8.55
C VAL A 62 -12.10 11.06 9.46
N LEU A 63 -10.93 11.35 10.06
CA LEU A 63 -10.81 12.44 11.03
C LEU A 63 -11.10 13.82 10.41
N PRO A 64 -11.70 14.77 11.16
CA PRO A 64 -11.91 16.13 10.69
C PRO A 64 -10.61 16.80 10.22
N GLY A 65 -10.61 17.38 9.02
CA GLY A 65 -9.44 18.00 8.39
C GLY A 65 -8.67 17.06 7.44
N MET A 66 -8.99 15.77 7.43
CA MET A 66 -8.55 14.85 6.40
C MET A 66 -9.38 15.01 5.14
N LYS A 67 -8.72 15.03 3.99
CA LYS A 67 -9.35 14.99 2.68
C LYS A 67 -8.96 13.71 1.97
N TYR A 68 -9.93 12.86 1.69
CA TYR A 68 -9.71 11.73 0.79
C TYR A 68 -9.28 12.26 -0.59
N ILE A 69 -8.23 11.66 -1.15
CA ILE A 69 -7.69 12.01 -2.47
C ILE A 69 -8.06 10.95 -3.50
N VAL A 70 -7.67 9.68 -3.23
CA VAL A 70 -7.82 8.58 -4.18
C VAL A 70 -7.63 7.23 -3.51
N THR A 71 -8.14 6.17 -4.14
CA THR A 71 -7.82 4.78 -3.77
C THR A 71 -6.93 4.20 -4.85
N LEU A 72 -5.80 3.65 -4.44
CA LEU A 72 -4.89 2.91 -5.30
C LEU A 72 -5.25 1.44 -5.23
N ARG A 73 -5.38 0.80 -6.39
CA ARG A 73 -5.56 -0.66 -6.47
C ARG A 73 -4.31 -1.31 -7.03
N ALA A 74 -3.78 -2.24 -6.25
CA ALA A 74 -2.63 -3.06 -6.56
C ALA A 74 -3.09 -4.50 -6.77
N ASN A 75 -2.66 -5.12 -7.87
CA ASN A 75 -2.81 -6.56 -8.04
C ASN A 75 -1.43 -7.21 -7.93
N LEU A 76 -1.20 -7.88 -6.80
CA LEU A 76 0.05 -8.58 -6.49
C LEU A 76 -0.12 -10.10 -6.61
N SER A 77 -1.21 -10.60 -7.20
CA SER A 77 -1.54 -12.02 -7.17
C SER A 77 -0.52 -12.90 -7.88
N SER A 78 0.24 -12.36 -8.85
CA SER A 78 1.33 -13.08 -9.51
C SER A 78 2.45 -13.46 -8.56
N LEU A 79 2.61 -12.74 -7.44
CA LEU A 79 3.64 -13.02 -6.44
C LEU A 79 3.26 -14.16 -5.51
N ALA A 80 1.99 -14.59 -5.48
CA ALA A 80 1.55 -15.65 -4.58
C ALA A 80 2.39 -16.94 -4.73
N GLN A 81 2.77 -17.26 -5.97
CA GLN A 81 3.54 -18.47 -6.28
C GLN A 81 5.04 -18.34 -5.99
N SER A 82 5.57 -17.12 -5.88
CA SER A 82 6.97 -16.89 -5.56
C SER A 82 7.23 -16.73 -4.05
N LEU A 83 6.16 -16.60 -3.25
CA LEU A 83 6.25 -16.54 -1.80
C LEU A 83 6.77 -17.86 -1.24
N ARG A 84 7.84 -17.75 -0.45
CA ARG A 84 8.45 -18.89 0.24
C ARG A 84 8.04 -18.92 1.70
N ILE A 85 7.89 -20.12 2.24
CA ILE A 85 7.69 -20.30 3.67
C ILE A 85 8.93 -19.82 4.41
N GLN A 86 8.72 -18.95 5.38
CA GLN A 86 9.71 -18.49 6.34
C GLN A 86 9.44 -19.12 7.70
N HIS A 87 10.50 -19.35 8.47
CA HIS A 87 10.40 -19.93 9.80
C HIS A 87 10.71 -18.86 10.84
N GLY A 88 9.76 -18.64 11.73
CA GLY A 88 9.92 -17.72 12.84
C GLY A 88 10.68 -18.33 14.02
N PRO A 89 11.02 -17.53 15.04
CA PRO A 89 11.85 -17.96 16.17
C PRO A 89 11.29 -19.13 16.98
N LYS A 90 9.97 -19.38 16.89
CA LYS A 90 9.27 -20.44 17.62
C LYS A 90 8.85 -21.62 16.73
N GLY A 91 9.42 -21.73 15.53
CA GLY A 91 9.07 -22.77 14.56
C GLY A 91 7.76 -22.50 13.80
N ASN A 92 7.14 -21.33 14.01
CA ASN A 92 5.96 -20.91 13.25
C ASN A 92 6.33 -20.68 11.77
N GLN A 93 5.51 -21.22 10.87
CA GLN A 93 5.72 -21.10 9.42
C GLN A 93 4.82 -20.00 8.87
N PHE A 94 5.37 -19.08 8.09
CA PHE A 94 4.61 -17.96 7.54
C PHE A 94 5.07 -17.58 6.14
N TYR A 95 4.15 -17.01 5.35
CA TYR A 95 4.49 -16.25 4.16
C TYR A 95 4.63 -14.78 4.54
N GLN A 96 5.59 -14.07 3.94
CA GLN A 96 5.74 -12.63 4.09
C GLN A 96 5.99 -11.98 2.73
N LEU A 97 5.29 -10.88 2.48
CA LEU A 97 5.52 -10.00 1.34
C LEU A 97 5.77 -8.58 1.85
N ASP A 98 6.94 -8.05 1.52
CA ASP A 98 7.25 -6.63 1.68
C ASP A 98 7.18 -5.96 0.31
N TYR A 99 6.39 -4.90 0.19
CA TYR A 99 6.28 -4.11 -1.03
C TYR A 99 6.10 -2.63 -0.71
N ASP A 100 6.53 -1.81 -1.64
CA ASP A 100 6.45 -0.36 -1.59
C ASP A 100 5.48 0.16 -2.63
N VAL A 101 4.67 1.15 -2.27
CA VAL A 101 3.86 1.92 -3.20
C VAL A 101 4.50 3.29 -3.36
N PHE A 102 4.90 3.59 -4.58
CA PHE A 102 5.43 4.88 -4.97
C PHE A 102 4.34 5.71 -5.62
N ILE A 103 4.01 6.85 -5.02
CA ILE A 103 3.03 7.79 -5.53
C ILE A 103 3.78 9.00 -6.08
N HIS A 104 3.51 9.35 -7.34
CA HIS A 104 4.09 10.48 -8.02
C HIS A 104 2.99 11.42 -8.53
N PHE A 105 3.15 12.72 -8.31
CA PHE A 105 2.32 13.74 -8.94
C PHE A 105 3.19 14.59 -9.86
N ASP A 106 2.86 14.60 -11.15
CA ASP A 106 3.61 15.31 -12.19
C ASP A 106 3.05 16.72 -12.50
N GLY A 107 2.12 17.19 -11.67
CA GLY A 107 1.40 18.45 -11.86
C GLY A 107 0.07 18.29 -12.60
N LYS A 108 -0.14 17.20 -13.34
CA LYS A 108 -1.36 16.93 -14.11
C LYS A 108 -2.09 15.70 -13.60
N GLU A 109 -1.36 14.63 -13.34
CA GLU A 109 -1.93 13.35 -12.96
C GLU A 109 -1.19 12.76 -11.76
N LEU A 110 -1.95 12.10 -10.90
CA LEU A 110 -1.40 11.22 -9.89
C LEU A 110 -1.11 9.88 -10.54
N ARG A 111 0.13 9.42 -10.41
CA ARG A 111 0.59 8.11 -10.86
C ARG A 111 1.03 7.30 -9.66
N ALA A 112 0.85 6.00 -9.71
CA ALA A 112 1.34 5.09 -8.69
C ALA A 112 2.02 3.87 -9.32
N ARG A 113 3.09 3.39 -8.68
CA ARG A 113 3.77 2.15 -9.04
C ARG A 113 4.09 1.35 -7.79
N LEU A 114 4.15 0.03 -7.95
CA LEU A 114 4.55 -0.91 -6.92
C LEU A 114 6.01 -1.27 -7.13
N GLN A 115 6.71 -1.51 -6.03
CA GLN A 115 8.05 -2.05 -6.04
C GLN A 115 8.16 -3.13 -4.98
N TRP A 116 8.76 -4.27 -5.30
CA TRP A 116 8.98 -5.36 -4.34
C TRP A 116 10.30 -6.05 -4.63
N ASN A 117 10.84 -6.76 -3.63
CA ASN A 117 11.99 -7.62 -3.83
C ASN A 117 11.52 -9.07 -4.00
N GLU A 118 11.93 -9.71 -5.08
CA GLU A 118 11.71 -11.13 -5.30
C GLU A 118 13.04 -11.81 -5.57
N ASN A 119 13.43 -12.73 -4.70
CA ASN A 119 14.70 -13.47 -4.79
C ASN A 119 15.95 -12.56 -4.94
N GLY A 120 15.97 -11.42 -4.27
CA GLY A 120 17.08 -10.45 -4.35
C GLY A 120 16.98 -9.47 -5.51
N VAL A 121 16.04 -9.66 -6.44
CA VAL A 121 15.82 -8.77 -7.59
C VAL A 121 14.71 -7.76 -7.26
N LEU A 122 14.98 -6.49 -7.54
CA LEU A 122 14.00 -5.43 -7.39
C LEU A 122 13.09 -5.40 -8.63
N TRP A 123 11.80 -5.61 -8.41
CA TRP A 123 10.78 -5.60 -9.46
C TRP A 123 9.85 -4.41 -9.30
N GLU A 124 9.26 -4.00 -10.42
CA GLU A 124 8.26 -2.93 -10.46
C GLU A 124 7.02 -3.37 -11.22
N GLY A 125 5.87 -2.86 -10.79
CA GLY A 125 4.59 -3.17 -11.40
C GLY A 125 3.63 -1.98 -11.35
N PRO A 126 2.63 -1.93 -12.24
CA PRO A 126 1.67 -0.85 -12.25
C PRO A 126 0.74 -0.92 -11.03
N ALA A 127 0.45 0.23 -10.40
CA ALA A 127 -0.71 0.40 -9.54
C ALA A 127 -1.77 1.18 -10.30
N LYS A 128 -3.02 0.73 -10.25
CA LYS A 128 -4.14 1.46 -10.85
C LYS A 128 -4.62 2.52 -9.88
N VAL A 129 -4.67 3.75 -10.35
CA VAL A 129 -5.32 4.85 -9.63
C VAL A 129 -6.81 4.75 -9.92
N ILE A 130 -7.64 4.54 -8.89
CA ILE A 130 -9.09 4.54 -9.01
C ILE A 130 -9.57 5.92 -8.55
N PRO A 131 -9.93 6.83 -9.47
CA PRO A 131 -10.48 8.12 -9.09
C PRO A 131 -11.79 7.90 -8.33
N SER A 132 -11.97 8.59 -7.20
CA SER A 132 -13.30 8.74 -6.61
C SER A 132 -14.07 9.74 -7.45
N TRP A 133 -14.97 9.27 -8.28
CA TRP A 133 -16.04 10.13 -8.80
C TRP A 133 -17.19 10.07 -7.81
N SER A 134 -17.50 11.20 -7.19
CA SER A 134 -18.79 11.48 -6.56
C SER A 134 -19.72 12.09 -7.60
#